data_AF-A0A0V0VDF4-F1
#
_entry.id   AF-A0A0V0VDF4-F1
#
_cell.length_a   1.000
_cell.length_b   1.000
_cell.length_c   1.000
_cell.angle_alpha   90.00
_cell.angle_beta   90.00
_cell.angle_gamma   90.00
#
_symmetry.space_group_name_H-M   'P 1'
#
loop_
_entity.id
_entity.type
_entity.pdbx_description
1 polymer ?
#
loop_
_entity_poly.entity_id
_entity_poly.type
_entity_poly.pdbx_seq_one_letter_code
_entity_poly.pdbx_strand_id
1 'polypeptide(L)'
;MFAIRRLINMFAAHGFGMQHDIPVQSSYAVSPHHSGVYPVHDPLYDAWKSIWKIRVTSTEQYPHLKPTSLRRGFVYKDIMVMPRQTCGLYTHTIFIEQFPGGKERLDESIFGGELFYTFVFNPFLIFMTHQANYAKDRLAVYTFENAVRFIRCWTNLKLQTIATLEMAEKYFQMYPQEVNPVWGNPCSDQRHAELLSTKNLCKQFPDAIIVGPQKTGSTALYTFLKLHPLVNSSLSHPKTFEEVQFFCGRNYLHGINAYSEYFPPRQEKTLLFEKSATYFDCDLAPLRVHSLLPRAKIIMIVISPIKRAYSWFQHMKAHNDPTALKNDFIDVLQSKENGPPEMWKFRQRCLTPGHYAHHIEHWLAHFPAKQIHIVDGEALQQRPAVVMTHLLDFLELPDMDYNEKLVYNTKKGFFCIREEFNRTRCLGKSKGRSYSPPSEDVRRYLINYYKTHNIAFHRLLLRLGYETPTWLQQELQESST
;
A
#
# COMPACT_ATOMS: atom_id res chain seq x y z
N MET A 1 25.15 1.76 -9.41
CA MET A 1 26.13 2.02 -10.49
C MET A 1 25.54 1.81 -11.90
N PHE A 2 24.69 0.80 -12.13
CA PHE A 2 24.01 0.55 -13.42
C PHE A 2 23.08 1.68 -13.89
N ALA A 3 22.33 2.32 -12.99
CA ALA A 3 21.36 3.35 -13.38
C ALA A 3 21.99 4.71 -13.70
N ILE A 4 23.06 5.11 -12.98
CA ILE A 4 23.77 6.38 -13.21
C ILE A 4 24.51 6.37 -14.54
N ARG A 5 25.18 5.25 -14.90
CA ARG A 5 25.78 5.09 -16.23
C ARG A 5 24.75 5.24 -17.34
N ARG A 6 23.52 4.73 -17.15
CA ARG A 6 22.44 4.87 -18.13
C ARG A 6 21.93 6.32 -18.24
N LEU A 7 21.86 7.10 -17.15
CA LEU A 7 21.46 8.51 -17.19
C LEU A 7 22.45 9.39 -17.97
N ILE A 8 23.75 9.22 -17.73
CA ILE A 8 24.80 9.92 -18.49
C ILE A 8 24.68 9.57 -19.98
N ASN A 9 24.39 8.31 -20.29
CA ASN A 9 24.16 7.87 -21.67
C ASN A 9 22.90 8.48 -22.30
N MET A 10 21.87 8.88 -21.53
CA MET A 10 20.66 9.51 -22.09
C MET A 10 20.96 10.90 -22.66
N PHE A 11 21.73 11.73 -21.93
CA PHE A 11 22.17 13.03 -22.43
C PHE A 11 23.07 12.89 -23.66
N ALA A 12 24.03 11.96 -23.60
CA ALA A 12 24.91 11.68 -24.74
C ALA A 12 24.12 11.19 -25.97
N ALA A 13 23.13 10.30 -25.78
CA ALA A 13 22.28 9.80 -26.85
C ALA A 13 21.37 10.89 -27.44
N HIS A 14 20.83 11.79 -26.61
CA HIS A 14 20.09 12.95 -27.10
C HIS A 14 20.99 13.86 -27.95
N GLY A 15 22.20 14.18 -27.47
CA GLY A 15 23.18 14.97 -28.20
C GLY A 15 23.57 14.33 -29.53
N PHE A 16 23.86 13.03 -29.51
CA PHE A 16 24.15 12.24 -30.71
C PHE A 16 22.99 12.28 -31.72
N GLY A 17 21.75 12.11 -31.24
CA GLY A 17 20.58 12.16 -32.10
C GLY A 17 20.42 13.53 -32.78
N MET A 18 20.64 14.62 -32.05
CA MET A 18 20.65 15.97 -32.64
C MET A 18 21.79 16.18 -33.63
N GLN A 19 22.98 15.65 -33.36
CA GLN A 19 24.14 15.77 -34.24
C GLN A 19 23.99 15.00 -35.56
N HIS A 20 23.18 13.94 -35.57
CA HIS A 20 23.00 13.05 -36.71
C HIS A 20 21.59 13.11 -37.32
N ASP A 21 20.83 14.18 -37.05
CA ASP A 21 19.45 14.39 -37.55
C ASP A 21 18.49 13.21 -37.29
N ILE A 22 18.71 12.49 -36.18
CA ILE A 22 17.82 11.43 -35.72
C ILE A 22 16.68 12.09 -34.93
N PRO A 23 15.40 11.76 -35.20
CA PRO A 23 14.28 12.29 -34.42
C PRO A 23 14.43 12.01 -32.92
N VAL A 24 14.69 13.06 -32.13
CA VAL A 24 14.86 12.98 -30.66
C VAL A 24 13.61 13.39 -29.88
N GLN A 25 12.63 14.02 -30.53
CA GLN A 25 11.36 14.38 -29.90
C GLN A 25 10.32 13.28 -30.13
N SER A 26 10.11 12.46 -29.10
CA SER A 26 9.03 11.49 -29.04
C SER A 26 8.30 11.66 -27.72
N SER A 27 6.96 11.60 -27.75
CA SER A 27 6.18 11.53 -26.51
C SER A 27 6.25 10.16 -25.82
N TYR A 28 6.85 9.18 -26.50
CA TYR A 28 6.98 7.79 -26.07
C TYR A 28 8.43 7.30 -26.05
N ALA A 29 8.83 6.65 -24.97
CA ALA A 29 10.09 5.92 -24.88
C ALA A 29 9.94 4.71 -23.96
N VAL A 30 10.84 3.73 -24.11
CA VAL A 30 10.91 2.56 -23.23
C VAL A 30 12.38 2.26 -22.92
N SER A 31 12.69 1.96 -21.67
CA SER A 31 14.05 1.63 -21.29
C SER A 31 14.41 0.20 -21.73
N PRO A 32 15.68 -0.09 -22.04
CA PRO A 32 16.11 -1.45 -22.35
C PRO A 32 15.72 -2.43 -21.24
N HIS A 33 15.17 -3.59 -21.63
CA HIS A 33 14.61 -4.61 -20.74
C HIS A 33 13.47 -4.14 -19.82
N HIS A 34 12.86 -2.97 -20.09
CA HIS A 34 11.89 -2.31 -19.22
C HIS A 34 12.45 -1.96 -17.82
N SER A 35 13.78 -1.93 -17.68
CA SER A 35 14.46 -1.63 -16.42
C SER A 35 14.10 -0.24 -15.90
N GLY A 36 13.63 -0.17 -14.65
CA GLY A 36 13.28 1.10 -14.02
C GLY A 36 11.91 1.66 -14.41
N VAL A 37 11.16 1.00 -15.31
CA VAL A 37 9.73 1.30 -15.54
C VAL A 37 8.89 0.61 -14.47
N TYR A 38 9.14 -0.68 -14.24
CA TYR A 38 8.63 -1.40 -13.08
C TYR A 38 9.62 -2.51 -12.68
N PRO A 39 10.09 -2.57 -11.42
CA PRO A 39 9.90 -1.57 -10.35
C PRO A 39 10.37 -0.17 -10.78
N VAL A 40 9.68 0.86 -10.30
CA VAL A 40 9.94 2.25 -10.70
C VAL A 40 11.31 2.72 -10.22
N HIS A 41 12.01 3.48 -11.08
CA HIS A 41 13.28 4.11 -10.75
C HIS A 41 13.19 5.63 -10.95
N ASP A 42 13.14 6.39 -9.86
CA ASP A 42 12.86 7.83 -9.89
C ASP A 42 13.73 8.65 -10.85
N PRO A 43 15.07 8.50 -10.86
CA PRO A 43 15.91 9.24 -11.79
C PRO A 43 15.58 8.99 -13.27
N LEU A 44 15.07 7.80 -13.64
CA LEU A 44 14.68 7.50 -15.01
C LEU A 44 13.49 8.37 -15.43
N TYR A 45 12.45 8.45 -14.58
CA TYR A 45 11.27 9.26 -14.84
C TYR A 45 11.60 10.75 -14.87
N ASP A 46 12.47 11.22 -13.97
CA ASP A 46 12.93 12.61 -13.94
C ASP A 46 13.70 12.98 -15.22
N ALA A 47 14.60 12.11 -15.66
CA ALA A 47 15.35 12.30 -16.91
C ALA A 47 14.44 12.23 -18.15
N TRP A 48 13.48 11.30 -18.18
CA TRP A 48 12.48 11.21 -19.25
C TRP A 48 11.65 12.48 -19.40
N LYS A 49 11.22 13.06 -18.28
CA LYS A 49 10.43 14.31 -18.28
C LYS A 49 11.27 15.52 -18.69
N SER A 50 12.49 15.64 -18.15
CA SER A 50 13.34 16.81 -18.35
C SER A 50 14.08 16.83 -19.70
N ILE A 51 14.57 15.68 -20.17
CA ILE A 51 15.41 15.59 -21.38
C ILE A 51 14.53 15.41 -22.63
N TRP A 52 13.67 14.38 -22.63
CA TRP A 52 12.92 13.96 -23.82
C TRP A 52 11.45 14.35 -23.80
N LYS A 53 10.96 14.97 -22.72
CA LYS A 53 9.54 15.34 -22.54
C LYS A 53 8.60 14.13 -22.75
N ILE A 54 9.03 12.95 -22.30
CA ILE A 54 8.23 11.73 -22.39
C ILE A 54 6.96 11.89 -21.56
N ARG A 55 5.83 11.49 -22.16
CA ARG A 55 4.52 11.45 -21.49
C ARG A 55 3.94 10.05 -21.41
N VAL A 56 4.41 9.14 -22.26
CA VAL A 56 3.95 7.75 -22.30
C VAL A 56 5.11 6.78 -22.32
N THR A 57 4.98 5.66 -21.65
CA THR A 57 5.87 4.50 -21.76
C THR A 57 5.04 3.22 -21.68
N SER A 58 5.68 2.05 -21.76
CA SER A 58 5.00 0.77 -21.59
C SER A 58 5.84 -0.24 -20.82
N THR A 59 5.17 -1.17 -20.14
CA THR A 59 5.84 -2.24 -19.40
C THR A 59 5.10 -3.56 -19.52
N GLU A 60 5.86 -4.65 -19.61
CA GLU A 60 5.36 -6.03 -19.52
C GLU A 60 5.45 -6.58 -18.08
N GLN A 61 5.90 -5.76 -17.12
CA GLN A 61 6.24 -6.17 -15.76
C GLN A 61 5.17 -5.77 -14.72
N TYR A 62 4.11 -5.04 -15.10
CA TYR A 62 3.15 -4.48 -14.15
C TYR A 62 1.67 -4.78 -14.44
N PRO A 63 0.92 -5.22 -13.40
CA PRO A 63 1.45 -6.13 -12.39
C PRO A 63 2.01 -7.38 -13.09
N HIS A 64 3.03 -8.03 -12.52
CA HIS A 64 3.60 -9.25 -13.11
C HIS A 64 2.68 -10.44 -12.83
N LEU A 65 1.52 -10.43 -13.49
CA LEU A 65 0.47 -11.45 -13.41
C LEU A 65 0.51 -12.35 -14.64
N LYS A 66 0.14 -13.61 -14.43
CA LYS A 66 -0.25 -14.55 -15.48
C LYS A 66 -1.76 -14.81 -15.38
N PRO A 67 -2.52 -14.81 -16.47
CA PRO A 67 -2.12 -14.53 -17.86
C PRO A 67 -1.80 -13.05 -18.13
N THR A 68 -1.12 -12.77 -19.25
CA THR A 68 -0.67 -11.43 -19.66
C THR A 68 -1.80 -10.41 -19.82
N SER A 69 -3.02 -10.88 -20.07
CA SER A 69 -4.25 -10.06 -20.12
C SER A 69 -4.61 -9.40 -18.79
N LEU A 70 -4.00 -9.81 -17.67
CA LEU A 70 -4.21 -9.18 -16.36
C LEU A 70 -3.23 -8.01 -16.09
N ARG A 71 -2.34 -7.71 -17.03
CA ARG A 71 -1.46 -6.53 -16.96
C ARG A 71 -2.30 -5.25 -17.01
N ARG A 72 -1.81 -4.22 -16.33
CA ARG A 72 -2.52 -2.97 -16.11
C ARG A 72 -1.62 -1.79 -16.38
N GLY A 73 -2.22 -0.63 -16.61
CA GLY A 73 -1.50 0.63 -16.66
C GLY A 73 -1.33 1.23 -15.27
N PHE A 74 -0.50 2.26 -15.19
CA PHE A 74 -0.46 3.18 -14.06
C PHE A 74 0.13 4.52 -14.48
N VAL A 75 -0.07 5.55 -13.67
CA VAL A 75 0.58 6.86 -13.85
C VAL A 75 1.61 7.07 -12.75
N TYR A 76 2.82 7.45 -13.14
CA TYR A 76 3.91 7.76 -12.20
C TYR A 76 4.68 9.00 -12.66
N LYS A 77 4.82 9.99 -11.77
CA LYS A 77 5.45 11.30 -12.06
C LYS A 77 4.94 11.97 -13.35
N ASP A 78 3.63 11.89 -13.58
CA ASP A 78 2.90 12.38 -14.76
C ASP A 78 3.25 11.67 -16.09
N ILE A 79 3.86 10.48 -16.02
CA ILE A 79 4.10 9.62 -17.18
C ILE A 79 3.10 8.46 -17.14
N MET A 80 2.33 8.31 -18.21
CA MET A 80 1.38 7.23 -18.42
C MET A 80 2.13 5.95 -18.81
N VAL A 81 2.07 4.92 -17.96
CA VAL A 81 2.67 3.62 -18.21
C VAL A 81 1.58 2.67 -18.69
N MET A 82 1.69 2.22 -19.93
CA MET A 82 0.71 1.34 -20.57
C MET A 82 1.07 -0.14 -20.41
N PRO A 83 0.07 -1.03 -20.29
CA PRO A 83 0.32 -2.47 -20.25
C PRO A 83 0.77 -2.97 -21.62
N ARG A 84 2.00 -3.48 -21.68
CA ARG A 84 2.56 -4.06 -22.89
C ARG A 84 2.19 -5.54 -23.01
N GLN A 85 1.90 -5.98 -24.22
CA GLN A 85 1.65 -7.37 -24.56
C GLN A 85 2.86 -8.06 -25.19
N THR A 86 2.89 -9.38 -25.07
CA THR A 86 3.93 -10.24 -25.67
C THR A 86 3.38 -10.90 -26.93
N CYS A 87 4.24 -11.07 -27.95
CA CYS A 87 3.87 -11.69 -29.23
C CYS A 87 4.67 -12.96 -29.55
N GLY A 88 5.36 -13.54 -28.56
CA GLY A 88 6.17 -14.74 -28.75
C GLY A 88 7.46 -14.55 -29.57
N LEU A 89 7.74 -13.33 -30.06
CA LEU A 89 8.98 -12.99 -30.75
C LEU A 89 10.01 -12.47 -29.74
N TYR A 90 11.18 -13.12 -29.68
CA TYR A 90 12.20 -12.78 -28.70
C TYR A 90 13.11 -11.64 -29.15
N THR A 91 13.97 -11.21 -28.24
CA THR A 91 14.84 -10.04 -28.38
C THR A 91 16.07 -10.24 -29.27
N HIS A 92 16.43 -11.49 -29.55
CA HIS A 92 17.52 -11.86 -30.44
C HIS A 92 16.98 -12.19 -31.84
N THR A 93 17.88 -12.23 -32.82
CA THR A 93 17.48 -12.64 -34.16
C THR A 93 17.07 -14.11 -34.16
N ILE A 94 15.83 -14.39 -34.53
CA ILE A 94 15.33 -15.76 -34.64
C ILE A 94 15.03 -16.05 -36.10
N PHE A 95 15.55 -17.17 -36.57
CA PHE A 95 15.12 -17.80 -37.82
C PHE A 95 13.94 -18.73 -37.54
N ILE A 96 13.04 -18.93 -38.50
CA ILE A 96 11.84 -19.78 -38.32
C ILE A 96 12.21 -21.19 -37.85
N GLU A 97 13.31 -21.74 -38.36
CA GLU A 97 13.85 -23.06 -38.00
C GLU A 97 14.36 -23.13 -36.56
N GLN A 98 14.75 -21.98 -36.00
CA GLN A 98 15.29 -21.83 -34.64
C GLN A 98 14.25 -21.27 -33.66
N PHE A 99 13.00 -21.07 -34.12
CA PHE A 99 11.94 -20.60 -33.24
C PHE A 99 11.70 -21.64 -32.13
N PRO A 100 11.69 -21.24 -30.85
CA PRO A 100 11.46 -22.19 -29.76
C PRO A 100 10.11 -22.91 -29.91
N GLY A 101 10.15 -24.24 -30.10
CA GLY A 101 8.96 -25.05 -30.39
C GLY A 101 8.56 -25.13 -31.87
N GLY A 102 9.40 -24.61 -32.77
CA GLY A 102 9.23 -24.71 -34.22
C GLY A 102 8.11 -23.84 -34.79
N LYS A 103 7.93 -23.94 -36.11
CA LYS A 103 6.90 -23.21 -36.87
C LYS A 103 5.49 -23.50 -36.34
N GLU A 104 5.19 -24.76 -36.03
CA GLU A 104 3.86 -25.19 -35.57
C GLU A 104 3.42 -24.42 -34.31
N ARG A 105 4.32 -24.24 -33.34
CA ARG A 105 4.01 -23.46 -32.12
C ARG A 105 3.73 -21.99 -32.42
N LEU A 106 4.45 -21.40 -33.38
CA LEU A 106 4.18 -20.01 -33.79
C LEU A 106 2.80 -19.92 -34.46
N ASP A 107 2.47 -20.88 -35.34
CA ASP A 107 1.19 -20.97 -36.02
C ASP A 107 0.03 -21.19 -35.02
N GLU A 108 0.19 -22.10 -34.06
CA GLU A 108 -0.78 -22.33 -32.98
C GLU A 108 -1.06 -21.06 -32.18
N SER A 109 -0.02 -20.26 -31.87
CA SER A 109 -0.19 -18.99 -31.17
C SER A 109 -1.02 -17.98 -31.98
N ILE A 110 -0.84 -17.95 -33.30
CA ILE A 110 -1.51 -17.03 -34.22
C ILE A 110 -2.96 -17.46 -34.51
N PHE A 111 -3.16 -18.75 -34.81
CA PHE A 111 -4.42 -19.28 -35.31
C PHE A 111 -5.27 -19.87 -34.18
N GLY A 112 -5.78 -18.99 -33.31
CA GLY A 112 -6.65 -19.38 -32.20
C GLY A 112 -5.94 -19.62 -30.86
N GLY A 113 -4.62 -19.38 -30.78
CA GLY A 113 -3.84 -19.50 -29.56
C GLY A 113 -3.59 -18.19 -28.82
N GLU A 114 -2.46 -18.12 -28.10
CA GLU A 114 -2.13 -17.06 -27.14
C GLU A 114 -2.14 -15.65 -27.77
N LEU A 115 -1.53 -15.48 -28.95
CA LEU A 115 -1.50 -14.18 -29.61
C LEU A 115 -2.90 -13.78 -30.05
N PHE A 116 -3.67 -14.69 -30.64
CA PHE A 116 -5.07 -14.41 -31.00
C PHE A 116 -5.89 -13.95 -29.80
N TYR A 117 -5.86 -14.70 -28.70
CA TYR A 117 -6.58 -14.33 -27.47
C TYR A 117 -6.09 -13.01 -26.87
N THR A 118 -4.82 -12.66 -27.05
CA THR A 118 -4.29 -11.35 -26.64
C THR A 118 -5.02 -10.23 -27.38
N PHE A 119 -5.28 -10.35 -28.69
CA PHE A 119 -6.06 -9.36 -29.43
C PHE A 119 -7.54 -9.34 -29.01
N VAL A 120 -8.12 -10.50 -28.70
CA VAL A 120 -9.54 -10.61 -28.33
C VAL A 120 -9.82 -10.01 -26.95
N PHE A 121 -8.94 -10.24 -25.98
CA PHE A 121 -9.18 -9.88 -24.59
C PHE A 121 -8.67 -8.49 -24.18
N ASN A 122 -7.86 -7.84 -25.02
CA ASN A 122 -7.26 -6.55 -24.67
C ASN A 122 -7.74 -5.46 -25.65
N PRO A 123 -8.49 -4.45 -25.20
CA PRO A 123 -8.94 -3.35 -26.06
C PRO A 123 -7.78 -2.41 -26.46
N PHE A 124 -6.69 -2.41 -25.70
CA PHE A 124 -5.48 -1.65 -25.98
C PHE A 124 -4.30 -2.61 -26.13
N LEU A 125 -3.58 -2.47 -27.25
CA LEU A 125 -2.53 -3.40 -27.63
C LEU A 125 -1.24 -2.63 -27.93
N ILE A 126 -0.22 -2.89 -27.13
CA ILE A 126 1.13 -2.42 -27.37
C ILE A 126 2.03 -3.63 -27.49
N PHE A 127 2.53 -3.87 -28.70
CA PHE A 127 3.56 -4.85 -28.96
C PHE A 127 4.88 -4.14 -29.22
N MET A 128 5.99 -4.79 -28.92
CA MET A 128 7.28 -4.42 -29.47
C MET A 128 8.04 -5.67 -29.85
N THR A 129 8.81 -5.55 -30.90
CA THR A 129 9.70 -6.58 -31.43
C THR A 129 10.96 -5.89 -31.94
N HIS A 130 11.99 -6.66 -32.22
CA HIS A 130 13.29 -6.11 -32.59
C HIS A 130 13.42 -6.00 -34.12
N GLN A 131 14.22 -5.04 -34.60
CA GLN A 131 14.43 -4.79 -36.03
C GLN A 131 14.83 -6.06 -36.81
N ALA A 132 15.61 -6.95 -36.18
CA ALA A 132 16.01 -8.22 -36.77
C ALA A 132 14.81 -9.11 -37.19
N ASN A 133 13.71 -9.06 -36.43
CA ASN A 133 12.49 -9.84 -36.71
C ASN A 133 11.72 -9.32 -37.94
N TYR A 134 12.03 -8.11 -38.43
CA TYR A 134 11.51 -7.56 -39.69
C TYR A 134 12.46 -7.79 -40.88
N ALA A 135 13.74 -8.04 -40.63
CA ALA A 135 14.76 -8.05 -41.67
C ALA A 135 14.98 -9.44 -42.30
N LYS A 136 15.31 -10.45 -41.48
CA LYS A 136 15.73 -11.78 -41.97
C LYS A 136 14.55 -12.62 -42.45
N ASP A 137 14.06 -13.55 -41.62
CA ASP A 137 12.92 -14.41 -41.95
C ASP A 137 11.57 -13.71 -41.86
N ARG A 138 11.60 -12.38 -41.63
CA ARG A 138 10.41 -11.53 -41.54
C ARG A 138 9.34 -12.07 -40.58
N LEU A 139 9.77 -12.74 -39.51
CA LEU A 139 8.88 -13.38 -38.53
C LEU A 139 7.86 -12.40 -37.95
N ALA A 140 8.24 -11.13 -37.74
CA ALA A 140 7.31 -10.11 -37.28
C ALA A 140 6.17 -9.86 -38.28
N VAL A 141 6.51 -9.76 -39.58
CA VAL A 141 5.53 -9.56 -40.65
C VAL A 141 4.62 -10.78 -40.75
N TYR A 142 5.20 -11.98 -40.80
CA TYR A 142 4.44 -13.24 -40.81
C TYR A 142 3.47 -13.34 -39.63
N THR A 143 3.95 -13.05 -38.42
CA THR A 143 3.17 -13.18 -37.18
C THR A 143 1.99 -12.21 -37.17
N PHE A 144 2.24 -10.91 -37.39
CA PHE A 144 1.20 -9.89 -37.25
C PHE A 144 0.24 -9.86 -38.44
N GLU A 145 0.70 -10.09 -39.67
CA GLU A 145 -0.21 -10.14 -40.83
C GLU A 145 -1.19 -11.31 -40.71
N ASN A 146 -0.71 -12.51 -40.34
CA ASN A 146 -1.57 -13.67 -40.16
C ASN A 146 -2.51 -13.49 -38.96
N ALA A 147 -2.04 -12.94 -37.84
CA ALA A 147 -2.90 -12.65 -36.70
C ALA A 147 -4.03 -11.67 -37.08
N VAL A 148 -3.70 -10.56 -37.74
CA VAL A 148 -4.70 -9.56 -38.18
C VAL A 148 -5.68 -10.15 -39.19
N ARG A 149 -5.20 -10.96 -40.15
CA ARG A 149 -6.07 -11.67 -41.11
C ARG A 149 -7.02 -12.62 -40.39
N PHE A 150 -6.50 -13.43 -39.49
CA PHE A 150 -7.30 -14.38 -38.72
C PHE A 150 -8.35 -13.68 -37.86
N ILE A 151 -8.00 -12.60 -37.16
CA ILE A 151 -8.94 -11.77 -36.39
C ILE A 151 -10.06 -11.23 -37.28
N ARG A 152 -9.74 -10.72 -38.48
CA ARG A 152 -10.74 -10.20 -39.42
C ARG A 152 -11.66 -11.29 -39.98
N CYS A 153 -11.15 -12.52 -40.14
CA CYS A 153 -11.94 -13.65 -40.62
C CYS A 153 -12.89 -14.20 -39.55
N TRP A 154 -12.45 -14.25 -38.30
CA TRP A 154 -13.12 -15.00 -37.24
C TRP A 154 -13.76 -14.13 -36.15
N THR A 155 -13.63 -12.80 -36.24
CA THR A 155 -14.21 -11.87 -35.26
C THR A 155 -14.78 -10.63 -35.95
N ASN A 156 -15.64 -9.90 -35.24
CA ASN A 156 -16.15 -8.60 -35.69
C ASN A 156 -15.31 -7.41 -35.16
N LEU A 157 -14.09 -7.67 -34.68
CA LEU A 157 -13.23 -6.64 -34.08
C LEU A 157 -12.71 -5.68 -35.16
N LYS A 158 -12.84 -4.38 -34.89
CA LYS A 158 -12.31 -3.32 -35.75
C LYS A 158 -11.01 -2.77 -35.14
N LEU A 159 -9.88 -3.20 -35.69
CA LEU A 159 -8.57 -2.72 -35.26
C LEU A 159 -8.31 -1.32 -35.80
N GLN A 160 -7.84 -0.42 -34.93
CA GLN A 160 -7.46 0.96 -35.26
C GLN A 160 -6.08 1.26 -34.70
N THR A 161 -5.29 2.03 -35.45
CA THR A 161 -4.00 2.54 -34.99
C THR A 161 -4.16 4.03 -34.73
N ILE A 162 -3.79 4.47 -33.52
CA ILE A 162 -3.82 5.86 -33.08
C ILE A 162 -2.47 6.25 -32.48
N ALA A 163 -2.24 7.54 -32.30
CA ALA A 163 -1.02 8.03 -31.68
C ALA A 163 -0.90 7.52 -30.24
N THR A 164 0.33 7.22 -29.79
CA THR A 164 0.58 6.60 -28.48
C THR A 164 0.05 7.43 -27.31
N LEU A 165 0.10 8.76 -27.41
CA LEU A 165 -0.46 9.66 -26.40
C LEU A 165 -1.99 9.54 -26.32
N GLU A 166 -2.67 9.62 -27.46
CA GLU A 166 -4.12 9.49 -27.54
C GLU A 166 -4.57 8.11 -27.04
N MET A 167 -3.80 7.06 -27.36
CA MET A 167 -4.04 5.71 -26.84
C MET A 167 -3.98 5.65 -25.32
N ALA A 168 -2.96 6.27 -24.72
CA ALA A 168 -2.79 6.30 -23.28
C ALA A 168 -3.90 7.10 -22.58
N GLU A 169 -4.28 8.25 -23.14
CA GLU A 169 -5.40 9.05 -22.62
C GLU A 169 -6.71 8.25 -22.65
N LYS A 170 -7.01 7.56 -23.76
CA LYS A 170 -8.19 6.68 -23.86
C LYS A 170 -8.14 5.51 -22.88
N TYR A 171 -6.96 4.92 -22.65
CA TYR A 171 -6.80 3.84 -21.68
C TYR A 171 -7.21 4.29 -20.28
N PHE A 172 -6.65 5.40 -19.78
CA PHE A 172 -6.95 5.88 -18.43
C PHE A 172 -8.34 6.52 -18.31
N GLN A 173 -8.95 6.96 -19.41
CA GLN A 173 -10.38 7.28 -19.45
C GLN A 173 -11.26 6.04 -19.26
N MET A 174 -10.88 4.91 -19.85
CA MET A 174 -11.60 3.63 -19.72
C MET A 174 -11.35 2.95 -18.37
N TYR A 175 -10.14 3.10 -17.82
CA TYR A 175 -9.69 2.47 -16.57
C TYR A 175 -9.21 3.50 -15.53
N PRO A 176 -10.08 4.40 -15.05
CA PRO A 176 -9.69 5.46 -14.11
C PRO A 176 -9.15 4.92 -12.78
N GLN A 177 -9.58 3.74 -12.36
CA GLN A 177 -9.09 3.06 -11.16
C GLN A 177 -7.62 2.63 -11.25
N GLU A 178 -7.06 2.52 -12.46
CA GLU A 178 -5.67 2.06 -12.67
C GLU A 178 -4.66 3.20 -12.69
N VAL A 179 -5.11 4.46 -12.67
CA VAL A 179 -4.23 5.63 -12.60
C VAL A 179 -3.28 5.52 -11.41
N ASN A 180 -3.80 5.12 -10.24
CA ASN A 180 -3.01 4.93 -9.04
C ASN A 180 -2.41 3.52 -9.03
N PRO A 181 -1.07 3.39 -8.90
CA PRO A 181 -0.43 2.08 -8.89
C PRO A 181 -0.80 1.25 -7.64
N VAL A 182 -0.57 -0.04 -7.71
CA VAL A 182 -0.65 -1.02 -6.63
C VAL A 182 0.71 -1.74 -6.61
N TRP A 183 1.62 -1.27 -5.77
CA TRP A 183 2.99 -1.72 -5.73
C TRP A 183 3.05 -3.16 -5.22
N GLY A 184 3.39 -4.07 -6.12
CA GLY A 184 3.67 -5.46 -5.77
C GLY A 184 5.05 -5.61 -5.11
N ASN A 185 5.26 -6.70 -4.39
CA ASN A 185 6.55 -7.03 -3.82
C ASN A 185 7.59 -7.30 -4.93
N PRO A 186 8.60 -6.42 -5.13
CA PRO A 186 9.61 -6.63 -6.17
C PRO A 186 10.60 -7.75 -5.83
N CYS A 187 10.61 -8.22 -4.59
CA CYS A 187 11.54 -9.23 -4.08
C CYS A 187 11.02 -10.65 -4.26
N SER A 188 9.72 -10.80 -4.55
CA SER A 188 9.10 -12.09 -4.87
C SER A 188 9.43 -12.58 -6.28
N ASP A 189 9.96 -11.70 -7.13
CA ASP A 189 10.31 -12.00 -8.52
C ASP A 189 11.80 -11.68 -8.74
N GLN A 190 12.57 -12.67 -9.20
CA GLN A 190 14.01 -12.53 -9.40
C GLN A 190 14.34 -11.42 -10.42
N ARG A 191 13.56 -11.31 -11.50
CA ARG A 191 13.76 -10.30 -12.54
C ARG A 191 13.50 -8.90 -11.97
N HIS A 192 12.45 -8.73 -11.18
CA HIS A 192 12.22 -7.45 -10.50
C HIS A 192 13.34 -7.11 -9.50
N ALA A 193 13.80 -8.09 -8.73
CA ALA A 193 14.87 -7.89 -7.74
C ALA A 193 16.19 -7.44 -8.39
N GLU A 194 16.55 -8.01 -9.54
CA GLU A 194 17.73 -7.62 -10.33
C GLU A 194 17.64 -6.19 -10.88
N LEU A 195 16.42 -5.68 -11.09
CA LEU A 195 16.15 -4.34 -11.62
C LEU A 195 16.11 -3.26 -10.53
N LEU A 196 16.10 -3.63 -9.25
CA LEU A 196 16.10 -2.67 -8.14
C LEU A 196 17.37 -1.82 -8.12
N SER A 197 17.20 -0.51 -7.94
CA SER A 197 18.31 0.43 -7.81
C SER A 197 19.09 0.24 -6.50
N THR A 198 18.39 -0.18 -5.45
CA THR A 198 18.84 -0.35 -4.08
C THR A 198 18.96 -1.84 -3.75
N LYS A 199 20.19 -2.36 -3.77
CA LYS A 199 20.48 -3.79 -3.48
C LYS A 199 19.97 -4.29 -2.12
N ASN A 200 19.68 -3.38 -1.18
CA ASN A 200 19.21 -3.72 0.16
C ASN A 200 17.70 -3.48 0.38
N LEU A 201 16.95 -3.00 -0.62
CA LEU A 201 15.53 -2.64 -0.46
C LEU A 201 14.69 -3.81 0.08
N CYS A 202 14.94 -5.00 -0.45
CA CYS A 202 14.27 -6.22 0.01
C CYS A 202 14.56 -6.59 1.46
N LYS A 203 15.67 -6.11 2.02
CA LYS A 203 16.03 -6.32 3.43
C LYS A 203 15.41 -5.27 4.33
N GLN A 204 14.91 -4.15 3.81
CA GLN A 204 14.41 -3.01 4.59
C GLN A 204 12.89 -3.00 4.77
N PHE A 205 12.16 -3.96 4.21
CA PHE A 205 10.72 -4.03 4.41
C PHE A 205 10.34 -4.51 5.81
N PRO A 206 9.27 -3.95 6.41
CA PRO A 206 8.81 -4.37 7.73
C PRO A 206 8.16 -5.75 7.67
N ASP A 207 8.40 -6.53 8.72
CA ASP A 207 7.75 -7.82 8.96
C ASP A 207 6.41 -7.65 9.69
N ALA A 208 6.20 -6.53 10.39
CA ALA A 208 4.95 -6.24 11.09
C ALA A 208 4.49 -4.78 10.94
N ILE A 209 3.18 -4.54 10.98
CA ILE A 209 2.58 -3.21 10.85
C ILE A 209 1.50 -3.01 11.91
N ILE A 210 1.64 -1.97 12.74
CA ILE A 210 0.59 -1.52 13.65
C ILE A 210 -0.32 -0.53 12.91
N VAL A 211 -1.51 -0.98 12.53
CA VAL A 211 -2.39 -0.22 11.61
C VAL A 211 -3.33 0.76 12.32
N GLY A 212 -3.42 0.70 13.64
CA GLY A 212 -4.28 1.58 14.45
C GLY A 212 -5.46 0.86 15.09
N PRO A 213 -6.64 1.52 15.21
CA PRO A 213 -6.95 2.88 14.78
C PRO A 213 -6.29 3.96 15.64
N GLN A 214 -6.54 5.22 15.29
CA GLN A 214 -6.13 6.36 16.11
C GLN A 214 -6.80 6.33 17.49
N LYS A 215 -6.06 6.83 18.50
CA LYS A 215 -6.52 7.03 19.89
C LYS A 215 -6.75 5.76 20.72
N THR A 216 -6.23 4.62 20.29
CA THR A 216 -6.39 3.34 21.01
C THR A 216 -5.16 2.90 21.82
N GLY A 217 -4.05 3.65 21.76
CA GLY A 217 -2.81 3.31 22.47
C GLY A 217 -1.66 2.87 21.56
N SER A 218 -1.80 3.02 20.24
CA SER A 218 -0.77 2.62 19.26
C SER A 218 0.65 3.17 19.49
N THR A 219 0.79 4.39 20.02
CA THR A 219 2.11 4.92 20.40
C THR A 219 2.69 4.22 21.63
N ALA A 220 1.87 3.80 22.59
CA ALA A 220 2.31 3.05 23.75
C ALA A 220 2.82 1.66 23.32
N LEU A 221 2.02 0.95 22.51
CA LEU A 221 2.40 -0.35 21.96
C LEU A 221 3.70 -0.28 21.15
N TYR A 222 3.80 0.71 20.25
CA TYR A 222 5.03 0.98 19.48
C TYR A 222 6.24 1.19 20.39
N THR A 223 6.07 1.97 21.47
CA THR A 223 7.16 2.32 22.38
C THR A 223 7.60 1.11 23.21
N PHE A 224 6.67 0.27 23.67
CA PHE A 224 6.98 -0.93 24.43
C PHE A 224 7.59 -2.01 23.55
N LEU A 225 7.08 -2.22 22.33
CA LEU A 225 7.64 -3.18 21.40
C LEU A 225 9.09 -2.85 21.01
N LYS A 226 9.41 -1.55 20.89
CA LYS A 226 10.78 -1.07 20.63
C LYS A 226 11.78 -1.37 21.76
N LEU A 227 11.34 -1.75 22.95
CA LEU A 227 12.25 -2.16 24.04
C LEU A 227 12.89 -3.53 23.79
N HIS A 228 12.33 -4.34 22.91
CA HIS A 228 12.85 -5.67 22.61
C HIS A 228 14.13 -5.59 21.76
N PRO A 229 15.25 -6.25 22.13
CA PRO A 229 16.56 -6.08 21.48
C PRO A 229 16.58 -6.57 20.03
N LEU A 230 15.69 -7.50 19.68
CA LEU A 230 15.56 -8.01 18.31
C LEU A 230 14.52 -7.25 17.47
N VAL A 231 14.03 -6.10 17.94
CA VAL A 231 13.00 -5.33 17.24
C VAL A 231 13.48 -3.93 16.92
N ASN A 232 13.37 -3.56 15.64
CA ASN A 232 13.68 -2.22 15.15
C ASN A 232 12.46 -1.59 14.50
N SER A 233 12.20 -0.34 14.85
CA SER A 233 11.12 0.45 14.29
C SER A 233 11.54 1.20 13.02
N SER A 234 10.56 1.73 12.29
CA SER A 234 10.80 2.81 11.33
C SER A 234 11.54 4.00 11.97
N LEU A 235 12.30 4.72 11.14
CA LEU A 235 12.97 5.96 11.48
C LEU A 235 11.92 7.04 11.75
N SER A 236 12.19 7.89 12.75
CA SER A 236 11.30 8.99 13.09
C SER A 236 11.37 10.08 12.03
N HIS A 237 10.21 10.60 11.63
CA HIS A 237 10.09 11.64 10.62
C HIS A 237 9.69 12.98 11.27
N PRO A 238 10.23 14.14 10.85
CA PRO A 238 9.97 15.42 11.52
C PRO A 238 8.51 15.85 11.57
N LYS A 239 7.70 15.45 10.58
CA LYS A 239 6.29 15.85 10.47
C LYS A 239 5.32 14.84 11.09
N THR A 240 5.64 13.55 10.99
CA THR A 240 4.74 12.44 11.33
C THR A 240 5.23 11.64 12.53
N PHE A 241 6.36 12.03 13.12
CA PHE A 241 6.98 11.45 14.31
C PHE A 241 7.25 9.96 14.12
N GLU A 242 6.57 9.10 14.89
CA GLU A 242 6.68 7.66 14.77
C GLU A 242 5.90 7.07 13.58
N GLU A 243 5.01 7.84 12.93
CA GLU A 243 4.18 7.34 11.84
C GLU A 243 4.80 7.51 10.46
N VAL A 244 4.71 6.46 9.63
CA VAL A 244 5.19 6.50 8.24
C VAL A 244 4.13 7.08 7.31
N GLN A 245 2.87 6.65 7.46
CA GLN A 245 1.72 7.11 6.66
C GLN A 245 1.95 6.96 5.14
N PHE A 246 2.53 5.83 4.72
CA PHE A 246 2.80 5.53 3.31
C PHE A 246 1.57 5.00 2.58
N PHE A 247 0.92 3.94 3.09
CA PHE A 247 -0.13 3.23 2.35
C PHE A 247 -1.46 4.00 2.23
N CYS A 248 -1.66 5.02 3.07
CA CYS A 248 -2.84 5.88 3.02
C CYS A 248 -2.48 7.28 2.52
N GLY A 249 -3.13 7.73 1.45
CA GLY A 249 -2.96 9.07 0.89
C GLY A 249 -1.86 9.21 -0.17
N ARG A 250 -1.25 10.40 -0.24
CA ARG A 250 -0.37 10.83 -1.34
C ARG A 250 1.05 10.29 -1.25
N ASN A 251 1.56 9.99 -0.05
CA ASN A 251 2.92 9.48 0.15
C ASN A 251 3.16 8.17 -0.61
N TYR A 252 2.11 7.38 -0.78
CA TYR A 252 2.11 6.15 -1.56
C TYR A 252 2.62 6.33 -3.00
N LEU A 253 2.34 7.50 -3.60
CA LEU A 253 2.72 7.83 -4.98
C LEU A 253 4.21 8.14 -5.14
N HIS A 254 4.97 8.27 -4.06
CA HIS A 254 6.43 8.40 -4.10
C HIS A 254 7.16 7.06 -4.33
N GLY A 255 6.41 5.96 -4.43
CA GLY A 255 6.97 4.66 -4.79
C GLY A 255 7.64 3.90 -3.64
N ILE A 256 8.01 2.66 -3.93
CA ILE A 256 8.55 1.71 -2.93
C ILE A 256 9.94 2.09 -2.42
N ASN A 257 10.74 2.83 -3.20
CA ASN A 257 12.06 3.28 -2.78
C ASN A 257 11.92 4.26 -1.61
N ALA A 258 11.04 5.25 -1.76
CA ALA A 258 10.71 6.20 -0.68
C ALA A 258 10.18 5.49 0.58
N TYR A 259 9.41 4.41 0.43
CA TYR A 259 8.98 3.62 1.58
C TYR A 259 10.15 2.93 2.30
N SER A 260 11.10 2.37 1.56
CA SER A 260 12.28 1.69 2.14
C SER A 260 13.21 2.63 2.92
N GLU A 261 13.21 3.93 2.58
CA GLU A 261 14.02 4.95 3.27
C GLU A 261 13.55 5.21 4.71
N TYR A 262 12.31 4.85 5.05
CA TYR A 262 11.82 4.92 6.43
C TYR A 262 12.41 3.84 7.34
N PHE A 263 13.17 2.87 6.81
CA PHE A 263 13.67 1.75 7.60
C PHE A 263 15.20 1.73 7.64
N PRO A 264 15.79 1.49 8.82
CA PRO A 264 17.22 1.28 8.91
C PRO A 264 17.64 0.01 8.13
N PRO A 265 18.91 -0.10 7.73
CA PRO A 265 19.44 -1.36 7.23
C PRO A 265 19.19 -2.50 8.22
N ARG A 266 18.59 -3.59 7.75
CA ARG A 266 18.25 -4.73 8.60
C ARG A 266 19.50 -5.45 9.09
N GLN A 267 19.55 -5.65 10.40
CA GLN A 267 20.54 -6.50 11.05
C GLN A 267 20.04 -7.95 11.01
N GLU A 268 20.95 -8.92 11.14
CA GLU A 268 20.54 -10.33 11.16
C GLU A 268 19.60 -10.61 12.33
N LYS A 269 18.55 -11.39 12.07
CA LYS A 269 17.55 -11.82 13.06
C LYS A 269 16.76 -10.68 13.74
N THR A 270 16.80 -9.45 13.22
CA THR A 270 15.93 -8.36 13.70
C THR A 270 14.60 -8.35 12.95
N LEU A 271 13.51 -8.14 13.69
CA LEU A 271 12.19 -7.83 13.18
C LEU A 271 12.08 -6.33 12.93
N LEU A 272 11.65 -5.96 11.72
CA LEU A 272 11.33 -4.58 11.37
C LEU A 272 9.82 -4.35 11.49
N PHE A 273 9.41 -3.23 12.07
CA PHE A 273 8.00 -2.85 12.11
C PHE A 273 7.77 -1.36 11.90
N GLU A 274 6.60 -1.02 11.40
CA GLU A 274 6.11 0.36 11.40
C GLU A 274 4.78 0.48 12.14
N LYS A 275 4.40 1.73 12.42
CA LYS A 275 3.10 2.05 13.00
C LYS A 275 2.52 3.23 12.24
N SER A 276 1.29 3.10 11.76
CA SER A 276 0.56 4.20 11.12
C SER A 276 -0.91 4.03 11.42
N ALA A 277 -1.43 4.79 12.38
CA ALA A 277 -2.78 4.57 12.91
C ALA A 277 -3.91 4.95 11.95
N THR A 278 -3.56 5.58 10.82
CA THR A 278 -4.45 5.95 9.72
C THR A 278 -4.69 4.80 8.73
N TYR A 279 -4.02 3.66 8.87
CA TYR A 279 -4.21 2.54 7.95
C TYR A 279 -5.48 1.76 8.26
N PHE A 280 -5.86 1.66 9.54
CA PHE A 280 -6.99 0.85 9.99
C PHE A 280 -8.28 1.14 9.22
N ASP A 281 -8.63 2.42 9.09
CA ASP A 281 -9.86 2.94 8.46
C ASP A 281 -9.64 3.45 7.02
N CYS A 282 -8.55 3.05 6.37
CA CYS A 282 -8.21 3.47 5.02
C CYS A 282 -8.50 2.37 4.01
N ASP A 283 -9.49 2.59 3.14
CA ASP A 283 -10.00 1.56 2.22
C ASP A 283 -8.93 0.92 1.33
N LEU A 284 -7.96 1.69 0.85
CA LEU A 284 -6.91 1.16 -0.03
C LEU A 284 -5.74 0.52 0.73
N ALA A 285 -5.63 0.73 2.05
CA ALA A 285 -4.48 0.26 2.82
C ALA A 285 -4.36 -1.28 2.84
N PRO A 286 -5.42 -2.07 3.12
CA PRO A 286 -5.34 -3.53 3.09
C PRO A 286 -4.77 -4.08 1.77
N LEU A 287 -5.34 -3.64 0.64
CA LEU A 287 -4.89 -4.04 -0.70
C LEU A 287 -3.42 -3.67 -0.96
N ARG A 288 -3.04 -2.43 -0.65
CA ARG A 288 -1.68 -1.93 -0.92
C ARG A 288 -0.64 -2.60 -0.02
N VAL A 289 -0.95 -2.79 1.25
CA VAL A 289 -0.08 -3.50 2.20
C VAL A 289 0.07 -4.95 1.76
N HIS A 290 -1.01 -5.64 1.41
CA HIS A 290 -0.94 -7.03 0.96
C HIS A 290 -0.13 -7.19 -0.33
N SER A 291 -0.31 -6.28 -1.28
CA SER A 291 0.41 -6.32 -2.56
C SER A 291 1.92 -6.19 -2.38
N LEU A 292 2.37 -5.29 -1.49
CA LEU A 292 3.80 -5.07 -1.23
C LEU A 292 4.38 -6.04 -0.20
N LEU A 293 3.62 -6.35 0.85
CA LEU A 293 4.03 -7.05 2.06
C LEU A 293 3.08 -8.21 2.40
N PRO A 294 2.93 -9.22 1.53
CA PRO A 294 1.91 -10.28 1.71
C PRO A 294 2.14 -11.13 2.96
N ARG A 295 3.38 -11.17 3.47
CA ARG A 295 3.77 -11.94 4.67
C ARG A 295 3.80 -11.11 5.96
N ALA A 296 3.45 -9.82 5.90
CA ALA A 296 3.49 -8.99 7.10
C ALA A 296 2.45 -9.43 8.14
N LYS A 297 2.81 -9.30 9.42
CA LYS A 297 1.91 -9.45 10.57
C LYS A 297 1.22 -8.10 10.84
N ILE A 298 -0.10 -8.10 10.92
CA ILE A 298 -0.93 -6.92 11.11
C ILE A 298 -1.37 -6.84 12.56
N ILE A 299 -1.12 -5.72 13.22
CA ILE A 299 -1.46 -5.50 14.62
C ILE A 299 -2.47 -4.36 14.72
N MET A 300 -3.58 -4.64 15.40
CA MET A 300 -4.71 -3.72 15.59
C MET A 300 -4.95 -3.56 17.08
N ILE A 301 -5.38 -2.38 17.54
CA ILE A 301 -5.64 -2.13 18.95
C ILE A 301 -7.04 -1.57 19.11
N VAL A 302 -7.89 -2.21 19.90
CA VAL A 302 -9.29 -1.80 20.10
C VAL A 302 -9.51 -1.32 21.54
N ILE A 303 -10.35 -0.32 21.71
CA ILE A 303 -10.88 0.13 23.01
C ILE A 303 -12.37 0.42 22.82
N SER A 304 -13.09 0.81 23.88
CA SER A 304 -14.43 1.39 23.74
C SER A 304 -14.52 2.41 22.59
N PRO A 305 -15.37 2.20 21.56
CA PRO A 305 -15.50 3.11 20.44
C PRO A 305 -16.04 4.48 20.88
N ILE A 306 -16.76 4.52 22.00
CA ILE A 306 -17.20 5.74 22.68
C ILE A 306 -15.99 6.53 23.20
N LYS A 307 -15.12 5.88 23.99
CA LYS A 307 -13.89 6.50 24.51
C LYS A 307 -12.98 6.94 23.38
N ARG A 308 -12.86 6.13 22.32
CA ARG A 308 -12.03 6.43 21.13
C ARG A 308 -12.54 7.67 20.38
N ALA A 309 -13.84 7.75 20.09
CA ALA A 309 -14.44 8.89 19.40
C ALA A 309 -14.27 10.19 20.19
N TYR A 310 -14.54 10.15 21.50
CA TYR A 310 -14.37 11.30 22.37
C TYR A 310 -12.90 11.73 22.52
N SER A 311 -11.98 10.76 22.64
CA SER A 311 -10.54 11.04 22.65
C SER A 311 -10.05 11.69 21.36
N TRP A 312 -10.65 11.34 20.22
CA TRP A 312 -10.34 11.96 18.94
C TRP A 312 -10.84 13.41 18.88
N PHE A 313 -12.08 13.67 19.31
CA PHE A 313 -12.62 15.03 19.44
C PHE A 313 -11.73 15.92 20.32
N GLN A 314 -11.39 15.46 21.52
CA GLN A 314 -10.51 16.19 22.45
C GLN A 314 -9.10 16.38 21.87
N HIS A 315 -8.63 15.43 21.07
CA HIS A 315 -7.36 15.56 20.38
C HIS A 315 -7.38 16.66 19.32
N MET A 316 -8.46 16.78 18.54
CA MET A 316 -8.65 17.86 17.56
C MET A 316 -8.78 19.21 18.26
N LYS A 317 -9.54 19.29 19.35
CA LYS A 317 -9.65 20.49 20.19
C LYS A 317 -8.27 20.98 20.69
N ALA A 318 -7.43 20.06 21.15
CA ALA A 318 -6.06 20.36 21.58
C ALA A 318 -5.09 20.75 20.45
N HIS A 319 -5.47 20.54 19.18
CA HIS A 319 -4.72 21.00 18.00
C HIS A 319 -5.37 22.23 17.36
N ASN A 320 -6.26 22.92 18.09
CA ASN A 320 -6.94 24.12 17.65
C ASN A 320 -7.75 23.93 16.35
N ASP A 321 -8.33 22.74 16.16
CA ASP A 321 -9.23 22.50 15.03
C ASP A 321 -10.48 23.42 15.16
N PRO A 322 -10.82 24.21 14.12
CA PRO A 322 -11.92 25.18 14.18
C PRO A 322 -13.28 24.53 14.47
N THR A 323 -13.53 23.34 13.95
CA THR A 323 -14.80 22.63 14.14
C THR A 323 -14.90 22.13 15.58
N ALA A 324 -13.82 21.59 16.14
CA ALA A 324 -13.78 21.12 17.53
C ALA A 324 -13.83 22.25 18.58
N LEU A 325 -13.34 23.44 18.24
CA LEU A 325 -13.34 24.60 19.14
C LEU A 325 -14.70 25.31 19.21
N LYS A 326 -15.40 25.41 18.07
CA LYS A 326 -16.65 26.19 17.95
C LYS A 326 -17.90 25.43 18.36
N ASN A 327 -17.83 24.10 18.49
CA ASN A 327 -18.99 23.25 18.69
C ASN A 327 -18.77 22.31 19.87
N ASP A 328 -19.84 22.00 20.60
CA ASP A 328 -19.79 20.92 21.56
C ASP A 328 -19.86 19.57 20.85
N PHE A 329 -19.41 18.52 21.54
CA PHE A 329 -19.31 17.21 20.90
C PHE A 329 -20.69 16.67 20.51
N ILE A 330 -21.75 16.98 21.27
CA ILE A 330 -23.12 16.57 20.94
C ILE A 330 -23.60 17.19 19.61
N ASP A 331 -23.27 18.44 19.34
CA ASP A 331 -23.65 19.13 18.09
C ASP A 331 -22.97 18.47 16.88
N VAL A 332 -21.69 18.12 17.04
CA VAL A 332 -20.94 17.37 16.03
C VAL A 332 -21.60 16.02 15.77
N LEU A 333 -22.01 15.30 16.82
CA LEU A 333 -22.65 13.98 16.70
C LEU A 333 -24.03 14.06 16.04
N GLN A 334 -24.79 15.13 16.27
CA GLN A 334 -26.12 15.34 15.69
C GLN A 334 -26.08 15.91 14.27
N SER A 335 -24.89 16.26 13.75
CA SER A 335 -24.77 16.77 12.38
C SER A 335 -25.29 15.77 11.34
N LYS A 336 -26.04 16.30 10.37
CA LYS A 336 -26.69 15.55 9.30
C LYS A 336 -25.85 15.59 8.02
N GLU A 337 -25.99 14.57 7.18
CA GLU A 337 -25.29 14.47 5.89
C GLU A 337 -25.56 15.65 4.96
N ASN A 338 -26.80 16.13 4.92
CA ASN A 338 -27.21 17.29 4.12
C ASN A 338 -26.88 18.64 4.80
N GLY A 339 -26.18 18.62 5.92
CA GLY A 339 -25.76 19.81 6.67
C GLY A 339 -24.43 20.39 6.17
N PRO A 340 -23.76 21.22 6.99
CA PRO A 340 -22.46 21.78 6.66
C PRO A 340 -21.42 20.66 6.37
N PRO A 341 -20.79 20.63 5.17
CA PRO A 341 -19.92 19.52 4.77
C PRO A 341 -18.72 19.30 5.69
N GLU A 342 -18.16 20.37 6.27
CA GLU A 342 -17.04 20.29 7.20
C GLU A 342 -17.42 19.57 8.49
N MET A 343 -18.58 19.90 9.05
CA MET A 343 -19.08 19.30 10.28
C MET A 343 -19.45 17.83 10.09
N TRP A 344 -20.09 17.50 8.96
CA TRP A 344 -20.39 16.10 8.62
C TRP A 344 -19.11 15.27 8.45
N LYS A 345 -18.13 15.76 7.70
CA LYS A 345 -16.82 15.10 7.55
C LYS A 345 -16.14 14.91 8.90
N PHE A 346 -16.19 15.91 9.77
CA PHE A 346 -15.60 15.85 11.10
C PHE A 346 -16.30 14.79 11.97
N ARG A 347 -17.63 14.72 11.95
CA ARG A 347 -18.43 13.65 12.59
C ARG A 347 -18.01 12.27 12.09
N GLN A 348 -17.88 12.08 10.78
CA GLN A 348 -17.45 10.80 10.20
C GLN A 348 -16.07 10.39 10.71
N ARG A 349 -15.11 11.31 10.81
CA ARG A 349 -13.77 11.00 11.37
C ARG A 349 -13.81 10.65 12.87
N CYS A 350 -14.74 11.23 13.62
CA CYS A 350 -15.00 10.83 15.01
C CYS A 350 -15.54 9.39 15.07
N LEU A 351 -16.51 9.03 14.23
CA LEU A 351 -17.33 7.83 14.39
C LEU A 351 -16.84 6.61 13.61
N THR A 352 -16.59 6.78 12.31
CA THR A 352 -16.31 5.67 11.37
C THR A 352 -15.13 4.78 11.75
N PRO A 353 -14.01 5.30 12.29
CA PRO A 353 -12.91 4.43 12.70
C PRO A 353 -13.22 3.61 13.97
N GLY A 354 -14.38 3.80 14.59
CA GLY A 354 -14.94 2.95 15.64
C GLY A 354 -15.77 1.78 15.11
N HIS A 355 -16.00 1.67 13.80
CA HIS A 355 -16.70 0.54 13.17
C HIS A 355 -15.77 -0.68 13.05
N TYR A 356 -15.32 -1.22 14.18
CA TYR A 356 -14.23 -2.20 14.23
C TYR A 356 -14.48 -3.44 13.36
N ALA A 357 -15.69 -4.00 13.41
CA ALA A 357 -16.03 -5.18 12.61
C ALA A 357 -15.85 -4.94 11.10
N HIS A 358 -16.33 -3.79 10.61
CA HIS A 358 -16.25 -3.44 9.19
C HIS A 358 -14.80 -3.34 8.71
N HIS A 359 -13.97 -2.60 9.44
CA HIS A 359 -12.56 -2.40 9.08
C HIS A 359 -11.76 -3.69 9.21
N ILE A 360 -11.95 -4.46 10.28
CA ILE A 360 -11.22 -5.73 10.48
C ILE A 360 -11.60 -6.75 9.39
N GLU A 361 -12.88 -6.84 9.00
CA GLU A 361 -13.30 -7.69 7.87
C GLU A 361 -12.63 -7.27 6.55
N HIS A 362 -12.44 -5.97 6.33
CA HIS A 362 -11.71 -5.49 5.16
C HIS A 362 -10.24 -5.93 5.16
N TRP A 363 -9.57 -5.90 6.32
CA TRP A 363 -8.23 -6.46 6.45
C TRP A 363 -8.21 -7.99 6.26
N LEU A 364 -9.23 -8.70 6.77
CA LEU A 364 -9.38 -10.15 6.61
C LEU A 364 -9.64 -10.59 5.16
N ALA A 365 -10.17 -9.70 4.32
CA ALA A 365 -10.33 -9.97 2.89
C ALA A 365 -8.98 -10.11 2.15
N HIS A 366 -7.89 -9.60 2.73
CA HIS A 366 -6.56 -9.64 2.16
C HIS A 366 -5.55 -10.46 2.99
N PHE A 367 -5.71 -10.50 4.32
CA PHE A 367 -4.81 -11.23 5.23
C PHE A 367 -5.55 -12.38 5.92
N PRO A 368 -4.95 -13.58 5.99
CA PRO A 368 -5.53 -14.65 6.78
C PRO A 368 -5.55 -14.26 8.27
N ALA A 369 -6.53 -14.76 9.02
CA ALA A 369 -6.72 -14.43 10.44
C ALA A 369 -5.44 -14.64 11.28
N LYS A 370 -4.63 -15.66 10.98
CA LYS A 370 -3.35 -15.94 11.64
C LYS A 370 -2.28 -14.83 11.49
N GLN A 371 -2.44 -13.93 10.52
CA GLN A 371 -1.57 -12.76 10.32
C GLN A 371 -2.13 -11.50 10.98
N ILE A 372 -3.28 -11.56 11.65
CA ILE A 372 -3.90 -10.41 12.32
C ILE A 372 -3.94 -10.66 13.84
N HIS A 373 -3.38 -9.72 14.60
CA HIS A 373 -3.46 -9.71 16.06
C HIS A 373 -4.26 -8.51 16.56
N ILE A 374 -5.32 -8.78 17.33
CA ILE A 374 -6.19 -7.75 17.93
C ILE A 374 -5.81 -7.60 19.41
N VAL A 375 -5.27 -6.43 19.75
CA VAL A 375 -4.89 -6.05 21.11
C VAL A 375 -6.05 -5.34 21.80
N ASP A 376 -6.41 -5.78 22.99
CA ASP A 376 -7.27 -5.00 23.89
C ASP A 376 -6.48 -3.84 24.49
N GLY A 377 -6.82 -2.61 24.10
CA GLY A 377 -6.15 -1.39 24.54
C GLY A 377 -6.41 -1.05 26.01
N GLU A 378 -7.50 -1.51 26.62
CA GLU A 378 -7.71 -1.35 28.06
C GLU A 378 -6.80 -2.32 28.85
N ALA A 379 -6.65 -3.56 28.37
CA ALA A 379 -5.66 -4.48 28.90
C ALA A 379 -4.23 -3.96 28.72
N LEU A 380 -3.90 -3.33 27.58
CA LEU A 380 -2.61 -2.68 27.37
C LEU A 380 -2.35 -1.55 28.38
N GLN A 381 -3.40 -0.80 28.75
CA GLN A 381 -3.28 0.27 29.74
C GLN A 381 -3.09 -0.29 31.16
N GLN A 382 -3.81 -1.34 31.53
CA GLN A 382 -3.86 -1.87 32.90
C GLN A 382 -2.78 -2.92 33.19
N ARG A 383 -2.49 -3.78 32.22
CA ARG A 383 -1.59 -4.94 32.32
C ARG A 383 -0.73 -5.07 31.05
N PRO A 384 0.11 -4.07 30.73
CA PRO A 384 0.90 -4.06 29.49
C PRO A 384 1.83 -5.25 29.36
N ALA A 385 2.40 -5.76 30.46
CA ALA A 385 3.35 -6.88 30.40
C ALA A 385 2.71 -8.14 29.80
N VAL A 386 1.49 -8.50 30.22
CA VAL A 386 0.74 -9.65 29.70
C VAL A 386 0.42 -9.47 28.21
N VAL A 387 -0.03 -8.28 27.82
CA VAL A 387 -0.32 -7.96 26.42
C VAL A 387 0.94 -8.05 25.56
N MET A 388 2.08 -7.59 26.08
CA MET A 388 3.35 -7.67 25.35
C MET A 388 3.82 -9.12 25.20
N THR A 389 3.64 -9.99 26.20
CA THR A 389 3.96 -11.43 26.07
C THR A 389 3.19 -12.06 24.90
N HIS A 390 1.87 -11.90 24.86
CA HIS A 390 1.06 -12.43 23.75
C HIS A 390 1.45 -11.83 22.39
N LEU A 391 1.85 -10.56 22.37
CA LEU A 391 2.33 -9.93 21.15
C LEU A 391 3.67 -10.50 20.70
N LEU A 392 4.61 -10.78 21.61
CA LEU A 392 5.87 -11.44 21.27
C LEU A 392 5.65 -12.84 20.72
N ASP A 393 4.75 -13.62 21.34
CA ASP A 393 4.34 -14.95 20.84
C ASP A 393 3.80 -14.85 19.41
N PHE A 394 2.85 -13.92 19.19
CA PHE A 394 2.29 -13.68 17.86
C PHE A 394 3.35 -13.26 16.85
N LEU A 395 4.36 -12.48 17.27
CA LEU A 395 5.46 -12.04 16.42
C LEU A 395 6.57 -13.09 16.25
N GLU A 396 6.50 -14.22 16.96
CA GLU A 396 7.54 -15.27 17.01
C GLU A 396 8.89 -14.72 17.51
N LEU A 397 8.85 -13.88 18.53
CA LEU A 397 10.04 -13.32 19.18
C LEU A 397 10.33 -14.04 20.50
N PRO A 398 11.61 -14.10 20.93
CA PRO A 398 11.95 -14.61 22.26
C PRO A 398 11.26 -13.83 23.37
N ASP A 399 10.98 -14.51 24.48
CA ASP A 399 10.36 -13.87 25.64
C ASP A 399 11.23 -12.76 26.23
N MET A 400 10.55 -11.72 26.72
CA MET A 400 11.12 -10.64 27.51
C MET A 400 10.19 -10.32 28.67
N ASP A 401 10.73 -10.22 29.89
CA ASP A 401 9.94 -9.78 31.03
C ASP A 401 9.73 -8.26 31.02
N TYR A 402 8.53 -7.86 30.59
CA TYR A 402 8.11 -6.47 30.59
C TYR A 402 7.78 -5.91 31.98
N ASN A 403 7.62 -6.76 33.02
CA ASN A 403 7.42 -6.28 34.40
C ASN A 403 8.68 -5.60 34.95
N GLU A 404 9.86 -6.00 34.49
CA GLU A 404 11.12 -5.34 34.84
C GLU A 404 11.33 -4.03 34.08
N LYS A 405 10.78 -3.93 32.87
CA LYS A 405 10.97 -2.78 31.96
C LYS A 405 9.92 -1.70 32.11
N LEU A 406 8.73 -2.02 32.63
CA LEU A 406 7.61 -1.12 32.77
C LEU A 406 7.29 -0.85 34.24
N VAL A 407 6.91 0.38 34.56
CA VAL A 407 6.52 0.79 35.91
C VAL A 407 5.32 1.72 35.84
N TYR A 408 4.32 1.47 36.69
CA TYR A 408 3.15 2.34 36.78
C TYR A 408 3.52 3.65 37.47
N ASN A 409 3.28 4.78 36.80
CA ASN A 409 3.52 6.09 37.37
C ASN A 409 2.19 6.71 37.83
N THR A 410 1.99 6.82 39.14
CA THR A 410 0.75 7.33 39.75
C THR A 410 0.42 8.77 39.36
N LYS A 411 1.43 9.62 39.18
CA LYS A 411 1.24 11.01 38.73
C LYS A 411 0.78 11.09 37.28
N LYS A 412 1.29 10.19 36.43
CA LYS A 412 0.91 10.12 35.01
C LYS A 412 -0.41 9.38 34.82
N GLY A 413 -0.73 8.39 35.66
CA GLY A 413 -1.87 7.49 35.52
C GLY A 413 -1.68 6.39 34.46
N PHE A 414 -0.43 6.14 34.04
CA PHE A 414 -0.10 5.18 32.98
C PHE A 414 1.24 4.50 33.27
N PHE A 415 1.47 3.35 32.64
CA PHE A 415 2.79 2.70 32.62
C PHE A 415 3.80 3.51 31.82
N CYS A 416 5.01 3.60 32.38
CA CYS A 416 6.17 4.27 31.82
C CYS A 416 7.34 3.29 31.73
N ILE A 417 8.35 3.65 30.94
CA ILE A 417 9.57 2.84 30.80
C ILE A 417 10.47 3.09 32.00
N ARG A 418 10.96 2.01 32.62
CA ARG A 418 12.01 2.05 33.64
C ARG A 418 13.36 2.21 32.94
N GLU A 419 14.08 3.26 33.29
CA GLU A 419 15.46 3.51 32.83
C GLU A 419 16.46 3.20 33.95
N GLU A 420 17.74 3.23 33.60
CA GLU A 420 18.83 3.11 34.58
C GLU A 420 18.74 4.20 35.65
N PHE A 421 19.27 3.90 36.84
CA PHE A 421 19.29 4.82 38.00
C PHE A 421 17.90 5.27 38.49
N ASN A 422 16.91 4.38 38.47
CA ASN A 422 15.53 4.65 38.93
C ASN A 422 14.82 5.81 38.22
N ARG A 423 15.30 6.22 37.03
CA ARG A 423 14.60 7.20 36.21
C ARG A 423 13.44 6.52 35.48
N THR A 424 12.37 7.29 35.25
CA THR A 424 11.21 6.80 34.50
C THR A 424 10.96 7.69 33.29
N ARG A 425 10.88 7.09 32.11
CA ARG A 425 10.52 7.78 30.87
C ARG A 425 9.09 7.45 30.49
N CYS A 426 8.21 8.42 30.71
CA CYS A 426 6.81 8.33 30.32
C CYS A 426 6.58 8.84 28.90
N LEU A 427 5.46 8.42 28.29
CA LEU A 427 5.01 9.00 27.03
C LEU A 427 4.72 10.50 27.18
N GLY A 428 4.92 11.25 26.09
CA GLY A 428 4.80 12.70 26.06
C GLY A 428 3.43 13.24 26.50
N LYS A 429 3.36 14.55 26.77
CA LYS A 429 2.15 15.24 27.29
C LYS A 429 0.90 15.05 26.41
N SER A 430 1.07 14.82 25.11
CA SER A 430 -0.04 14.57 24.17
C SER A 430 -0.69 13.19 24.30
N LYS A 431 -0.06 12.26 25.05
CA LYS A 431 -0.54 10.88 25.27
C LYS A 431 -1.05 10.76 26.71
N GLY A 432 -2.29 10.27 26.86
CA GLY A 432 -2.96 10.21 28.17
C GLY A 432 -3.36 11.60 28.69
N ARG A 433 -4.00 12.43 27.86
CA ARG A 433 -4.53 13.73 28.30
C ARG A 433 -5.68 13.49 29.27
N SER A 434 -5.70 14.26 30.35
CA SER A 434 -6.86 14.32 31.24
C SER A 434 -7.87 15.31 30.65
N TYR A 435 -9.11 14.85 30.51
CA TYR A 435 -10.26 15.66 30.11
C TYR A 435 -11.49 15.13 30.83
N SER A 436 -12.48 16.00 31.07
CA SER A 436 -13.74 15.62 31.69
C SER A 436 -14.40 14.48 30.91
N PRO A 437 -15.06 13.52 31.58
CA PRO A 437 -15.86 12.52 30.89
C PRO A 437 -16.92 13.14 29.95
N PRO A 438 -17.35 12.45 28.89
CA PRO A 438 -18.45 12.92 28.06
C PRO A 438 -19.72 13.08 28.91
N SER A 439 -20.58 14.04 28.55
CA SER A 439 -21.89 14.20 29.20
C SER A 439 -22.76 12.96 28.97
N GLU A 440 -23.76 12.78 29.84
CA GLU A 440 -24.63 11.61 29.79
C GLU A 440 -25.40 11.51 28.45
N ASP A 441 -25.80 12.64 27.87
CA ASP A 441 -26.48 12.65 26.58
C ASP A 441 -25.56 12.23 25.42
N VAL A 442 -24.29 12.63 25.45
CA VAL A 442 -23.27 12.17 24.51
C VAL A 442 -23.05 10.67 24.65
N ARG A 443 -22.93 10.17 25.89
CA ARG A 443 -22.76 8.75 26.17
C ARG A 443 -23.94 7.95 25.62
N ARG A 444 -25.17 8.34 25.95
CA ARG A 444 -26.41 7.69 25.49
C ARG A 444 -26.51 7.67 23.96
N TYR A 445 -26.19 8.78 23.30
CA TYR A 445 -26.14 8.84 21.83
C TYR A 445 -25.17 7.80 21.26
N LEU A 446 -23.94 7.76 21.79
CA LEU A 446 -22.89 6.89 21.27
C LEU A 446 -23.15 5.40 21.55
N ILE A 447 -23.72 5.05 22.71
CA ILE A 447 -24.15 3.67 23.01
C ILE A 447 -25.16 3.21 21.97
N ASN A 448 -26.19 4.02 21.70
CA ASN A 448 -27.20 3.68 20.71
C ASN A 448 -26.61 3.61 19.28
N TYR A 449 -25.74 4.54 18.93
CA TYR A 449 -25.07 4.58 17.62
C TYR A 449 -24.20 3.34 17.37
N TYR A 450 -23.39 2.93 18.35
CA TYR A 450 -22.48 1.79 18.20
C TYR A 450 -23.11 0.43 18.50
N LYS A 451 -24.36 0.36 19.00
CA LYS A 451 -25.02 -0.90 19.37
C LYS A 451 -24.88 -2.00 18.32
N THR A 452 -25.26 -1.73 17.07
CA THR A 452 -25.19 -2.72 15.98
C THR A 452 -23.74 -3.05 15.61
N HIS A 453 -22.85 -2.05 15.64
CA HIS A 453 -21.41 -2.24 15.36
C HIS A 453 -20.72 -3.09 16.44
N ASN A 454 -21.05 -2.90 17.71
CA ASN A 454 -20.53 -3.67 18.84
C ASN A 454 -21.04 -5.11 18.80
N ILE A 455 -22.31 -5.34 18.44
CA ILE A 455 -22.85 -6.70 18.24
C ILE A 455 -22.09 -7.41 17.10
N ALA A 456 -21.88 -6.72 15.97
CA ALA A 456 -21.12 -7.27 14.85
C ALA A 456 -19.66 -7.56 15.25
N PHE A 457 -19.03 -6.67 16.01
CA PHE A 457 -17.66 -6.83 16.46
C PHE A 457 -17.50 -7.98 17.46
N HIS A 458 -18.45 -8.13 18.40
CA HIS A 458 -18.46 -9.26 19.32
C HIS A 458 -18.59 -10.60 18.59
N ARG A 459 -19.49 -10.71 17.60
CA ARG A 459 -19.60 -11.91 16.75
C ARG A 459 -18.32 -12.21 15.99
N LEU A 460 -17.66 -11.17 15.47
CA LEU A 460 -16.38 -11.30 14.78
C LEU A 460 -15.28 -11.83 15.71
N LEU A 461 -15.16 -11.29 16.92
CA LEU A 461 -14.18 -11.76 17.91
C LEU A 461 -14.37 -13.24 18.23
N LEU A 462 -15.61 -13.67 18.50
CA LEU A 462 -15.92 -15.08 18.75
C LEU A 462 -15.55 -15.97 17.56
N ARG A 463 -15.85 -15.53 16.32
CA ARG A 463 -15.48 -16.25 15.09
C ARG A 463 -13.96 -16.39 14.94
N LEU A 464 -13.20 -15.38 15.36
CA LEU A 464 -11.74 -15.37 15.31
C LEU A 464 -11.07 -16.04 16.53
N GLY A 465 -11.85 -16.53 17.50
CA GLY A 465 -11.33 -17.18 18.71
C GLY A 465 -10.76 -16.23 19.76
N TYR A 466 -11.13 -14.93 19.72
CA TYR A 466 -10.73 -13.95 20.73
C TYR A 466 -11.68 -13.92 21.91
N GLU A 467 -11.13 -13.71 23.11
CA GLU A 467 -11.94 -13.32 24.27
C GLU A 467 -12.56 -11.94 24.05
N THR A 468 -13.78 -11.76 24.57
CA THR A 468 -14.49 -10.49 24.45
C THR A 468 -13.96 -9.50 25.48
N PRO A 469 -13.44 -8.31 25.07
CA PRO A 469 -12.96 -7.30 26.01
C PRO A 469 -14.02 -6.88 27.02
N THR A 470 -13.59 -6.58 28.26
CA THR A 470 -14.49 -6.21 29.35
C THR A 470 -15.35 -4.97 29.02
N TRP A 471 -14.76 -3.97 28.38
CA TRP A 471 -15.48 -2.77 27.93
C TRP A 471 -16.60 -3.10 26.93
N LEU A 472 -16.40 -4.10 26.07
CA LEU A 472 -17.39 -4.50 25.07
C LEU A 472 -18.56 -5.24 25.72
N GLN A 473 -18.27 -6.10 26.70
CA GLN A 473 -19.30 -6.78 27.48
C GLN A 473 -20.20 -5.77 28.22
N GLN A 474 -19.59 -4.76 28.85
CA GLN A 474 -20.31 -3.70 29.56
C GLN A 474 -21.20 -2.88 28.62
N GLU A 475 -20.66 -2.43 27.48
CA GLU A 475 -21.44 -1.63 26.52
C GLU A 475 -22.57 -2.44 25.86
N LEU A 476 -22.40 -3.74 25.64
CA LEU A 476 -23.46 -4.60 25.12
C LEU A 476 -24.60 -4.78 26.14
N GLN A 477 -24.26 -4.94 27.42
CA GLN A 477 -25.25 -4.98 28.52
C GLN A 477 -26.00 -3.65 28.63
N GLU A 478 -25.29 -2.52 28.66
CA GLU A 478 -25.86 -1.18 28.77
C GLU A 478 -26.74 -0.82 27.56
N SER A 479 -26.44 -1.35 26.37
CA SER A 479 -27.26 -1.14 25.17
C SER A 479 -28.55 -1.98 25.14
N SER A 480 -28.67 -2.97 26.01
CA SER A 480 -29.81 -3.91 26.07
C SER A 480 -30.88 -3.47 27.07
N THR A 481 -30.52 -2.60 28.02
CA THR A 481 -31.41 -1.83 28.90
C THR A 481 -31.89 -0.57 28.22
#